data_AF-A0A0C2GQU3-F1
#
_entry.id   AF-A0A0C2GQU3-F1
#
_cell.length_a   1.000
_cell.length_b   1.000
_cell.length_c   1.000
_cell.angle_alpha   90.00
_cell.angle_beta   90.00
_cell.angle_gamma   90.00
#
_symmetry.space_group_name_H-M   'P 1'
#
loop_
_entity.id
_entity.type
_entity.pdbx_description
1 polymer ?
#
loop_
_entity_poly.entity_id
_entity_poly.type
_entity_poly.pdbx_seq_one_letter_code
_entity_poly.pdbx_strand_id
1 'polypeptide(L)'
;MPILRSASQPKKKKSATIPSNPVSSATNRKANQSEQLELDESTLVSKLQSILEEKAPEGLPLLEQLMKCLKPNPKEWVEAEKRSRSVVLSGVPEAEKGTHAVERQEHTERAVMEILGVLEVEDG
;
A
#
# COMPACT_ATOMS: atom_id res chain seq x y z
N MET A 1 76.61 -19.14 27.88
CA MET A 1 77.21 -18.17 26.94
C MET A 1 76.23 -17.01 26.74
N PRO A 2 76.65 -15.75 26.62
CA PRO A 2 76.52 -14.76 27.69
C PRO A 2 75.64 -13.51 27.37
N ILE A 3 75.32 -12.72 28.42
CA ILE A 3 75.42 -11.24 28.52
C ILE A 3 74.31 -10.29 27.95
N LEU A 4 73.62 -9.65 28.92
CA LEU A 4 73.43 -8.20 29.21
C LEU A 4 72.73 -7.19 28.26
N ARG A 5 72.07 -6.24 28.96
CA ARG A 5 71.81 -4.79 28.71
C ARG A 5 70.49 -4.43 28.02
N SER A 6 69.57 -3.75 28.72
CA SER A 6 69.56 -2.35 29.17
C SER A 6 69.37 -1.33 28.05
N ALA A 7 68.24 -0.63 28.15
CA ALA A 7 68.05 0.82 28.11
C ALA A 7 68.64 1.67 26.96
N SER A 8 67.83 2.68 26.66
CA SER A 8 68.21 4.03 26.22
C SER A 8 68.27 4.29 24.71
N GLN A 9 67.40 5.21 24.30
CA GLN A 9 67.52 6.07 23.11
C GLN A 9 68.82 6.93 23.19
N PRO A 10 69.11 7.92 22.30
CA PRO A 10 68.55 8.34 21.00
C PRO A 10 69.67 8.55 19.93
N LYS A 11 69.35 8.99 18.70
CA LYS A 11 70.08 10.08 17.99
C LYS A 11 69.50 10.40 16.61
N LYS A 12 69.21 11.70 16.45
CA LYS A 12 68.77 12.42 15.25
C LYS A 12 69.75 12.29 14.07
N LYS A 13 69.24 12.17 12.85
CA LYS A 13 69.82 12.82 11.66
C LYS A 13 68.71 13.42 10.80
N LYS A 14 68.91 14.71 10.48
CA LYS A 14 68.10 15.62 9.65
C LYS A 14 67.96 15.06 8.22
N SER A 15 66.81 15.24 7.57
CA SER A 15 66.64 16.32 6.57
C SER A 15 65.26 16.28 5.89
N ALA A 16 64.74 17.48 5.63
CA ALA A 16 63.88 17.86 4.49
C ALA A 16 62.35 17.56 4.52
N THR A 17 61.59 18.64 4.75
CA THR A 17 60.58 19.20 3.80
C THR A 17 59.12 18.69 3.81
N ILE A 18 58.21 19.47 4.45
CA ILE A 18 56.86 20.01 4.01
C ILE A 18 55.74 19.00 3.57
N PRO A 19 54.41 19.18 3.81
CA PRO A 19 53.62 19.79 4.91
C PRO A 19 52.36 18.98 5.37
N SER A 20 51.75 19.42 6.50
CA SER A 20 50.31 19.51 6.85
C SER A 20 49.28 18.42 6.44
N ASN A 21 48.83 17.57 7.37
CA ASN A 21 47.62 17.78 8.22
C ASN A 21 47.19 16.46 8.92
N PRO A 22 46.73 16.52 10.19
CA PRO A 22 46.20 15.35 10.89
C PRO A 22 44.76 15.06 10.47
N VAL A 23 44.50 13.84 10.00
CA VAL A 23 43.15 13.29 9.85
C VAL A 23 42.59 13.01 11.25
N SER A 24 41.89 13.98 11.81
CA SER A 24 41.08 13.77 13.00
C SER A 24 39.94 12.82 12.66
N SER A 25 40.00 11.63 13.21
CA SER A 25 38.89 10.70 13.37
C SER A 25 37.77 11.37 14.15
N ALA A 26 36.67 11.68 13.47
CA ALA A 26 35.37 11.90 14.09
C ALA A 26 34.33 11.24 13.19
N THR A 27 34.08 9.95 13.47
CA THR A 27 32.89 9.25 12.99
C THR A 27 31.68 9.92 13.62
N ASN A 28 31.13 10.93 12.96
CA ASN A 28 29.81 11.43 13.26
C ASN A 28 28.84 10.83 12.25
N ARG A 29 28.43 9.57 12.48
CA ARG A 29 27.25 9.02 11.83
C ARG A 29 26.05 9.75 12.42
N LYS A 30 25.65 10.86 11.79
CA LYS A 30 24.31 11.41 11.98
C LYS A 30 23.34 10.30 11.59
N ALA A 31 22.69 9.73 12.60
CA ALA A 31 21.53 8.91 12.42
C ALA A 31 20.50 9.75 11.65
N ASN A 32 20.23 9.39 10.40
CA ASN A 32 18.99 9.79 9.74
C ASN A 32 17.87 9.11 10.52
N GLN A 33 17.36 9.81 11.52
CA GLN A 33 16.03 9.54 12.04
C GLN A 33 15.08 10.07 10.97
N SER A 34 14.49 9.16 10.19
CA SER A 34 13.28 9.45 9.44
C SER A 34 12.21 9.75 10.47
N GLU A 35 12.06 11.03 10.83
CA GLU A 35 10.87 11.51 11.53
C GLU A 35 9.70 11.28 10.57
N GLN A 36 9.00 10.16 10.78
CA GLN A 36 7.71 9.93 10.17
C GLN A 36 6.73 10.88 10.85
N LEU A 37 6.71 12.12 10.38
CA LEU A 37 5.75 13.14 10.78
C LEU A 37 4.38 12.69 10.28
N GLU A 38 3.56 12.18 11.19
CA GLU A 38 2.11 12.12 11.04
C GLU A 38 1.63 13.56 10.81
N LEU A 39 1.60 13.97 9.56
CA LEU A 39 1.04 15.24 9.12
C LEU A 39 -0.45 15.03 8.93
N ASP A 40 -1.26 15.89 9.57
CA ASP A 40 -2.69 15.95 9.31
C ASP A 40 -2.97 16.02 7.80
N GLU A 41 -4.00 15.31 7.33
CA GLU A 41 -4.29 15.13 5.90
C GLU A 41 -4.29 16.46 5.12
N SER A 42 -4.89 17.51 5.69
CA SER A 42 -4.96 18.85 5.10
C SER A 42 -3.57 19.49 4.93
N THR A 43 -2.68 19.27 5.89
CA THR A 43 -1.31 19.80 5.88
C THR A 43 -0.44 19.03 4.89
N LEU A 44 -0.64 17.71 4.80
CA LEU A 44 0.04 16.86 3.82
C LEU A 44 -0.32 17.27 2.39
N VAL A 45 -1.63 17.42 2.11
CA VAL A 45 -2.12 17.85 0.79
C VAL A 45 -1.60 19.24 0.43
N SER A 46 -1.65 20.19 1.37
CA SER A 46 -1.14 21.56 1.14
C SER A 46 0.36 21.58 0.81
N LYS A 47 1.15 20.75 1.50
CA LYS A 47 2.59 20.62 1.24
C LYS A 47 2.86 19.99 -0.13
N LEU A 48 2.10 18.96 -0.48
CA LEU A 48 2.17 18.31 -1.79
C LEU A 48 1.85 19.30 -2.91
N GLN A 49 0.80 20.10 -2.75
CA GLN A 49 0.42 21.12 -3.72
C GLN A 49 1.50 22.18 -3.89
N SER A 50 2.07 22.68 -2.79
CA SER A 50 3.16 23.67 -2.83
C SER A 50 4.42 23.13 -3.54
N ILE A 51 4.78 21.87 -3.30
CA ILE A 51 5.92 21.23 -3.98
C ILE A 51 5.63 21.09 -5.48
N LEU A 52 4.43 20.66 -5.85
CA LEU A 52 4.06 20.51 -7.26
C LEU A 52 4.03 21.86 -7.97
N GLU A 53 3.48 22.90 -7.35
CA GLU A 53 3.46 24.25 -7.93
C GLU A 53 4.87 24.79 -8.19
N GLU A 54 5.83 24.55 -7.30
CA GLU A 54 7.20 25.03 -7.46
C GLU A 54 8.05 24.15 -8.39
N LYS A 55 7.90 22.82 -8.34
CA LYS A 55 8.84 21.86 -8.96
C LYS A 55 8.30 21.15 -10.20
N ALA A 56 6.99 20.97 -10.31
CA ALA A 56 6.34 20.22 -11.38
C ALA A 56 4.88 20.67 -11.54
N PRO A 57 4.63 21.89 -12.06
CA PRO A 57 3.28 22.45 -12.18
C PRO A 57 2.37 21.60 -13.08
N GLU A 58 2.94 20.86 -14.04
CA GLU A 58 2.26 19.84 -14.85
C GLU A 58 1.74 18.65 -14.03
N GLY A 59 2.25 18.45 -12.81
CA GLY A 59 1.80 17.43 -11.88
C GLY A 59 0.44 17.74 -11.25
N LEU A 60 0.04 19.01 -11.13
CA LEU A 60 -1.25 19.41 -10.59
C LEU A 60 -2.45 18.87 -11.41
N PRO A 61 -2.51 19.07 -12.75
CA PRO A 61 -3.59 18.50 -13.54
C PRO A 61 -3.57 16.96 -13.56
N LEU A 62 -2.40 16.33 -13.48
CA LEU A 62 -2.28 14.87 -13.36
C LEU A 62 -2.80 14.36 -12.02
N LEU A 63 -2.54 15.08 -10.92
CA LEU A 63 -3.06 14.76 -9.60
C LEU A 63 -4.59 14.90 -9.55
N GLU A 64 -5.14 15.93 -10.19
CA GLU A 64 -6.59 16.09 -10.32
C GLU A 64 -7.21 14.94 -11.14
N GLN A 65 -6.57 14.54 -12.24
CA GLN A 65 -7.01 13.40 -13.03
C GLN A 65 -6.92 12.09 -12.22
N LEU A 66 -5.84 11.90 -11.46
CA LEU A 66 -5.68 10.75 -10.58
C LEU A 66 -6.77 10.71 -9.51
N MET A 67 -7.09 11.85 -8.88
CA MET A 67 -8.19 11.94 -7.91
C MET A 67 -9.54 11.56 -8.53
N LYS A 68 -9.78 11.88 -9.80
CA LYS A 68 -10.99 11.45 -10.53
C LYS A 68 -10.99 9.94 -10.78
N CYS A 69 -9.85 9.35 -11.10
CA CYS A 69 -9.71 7.90 -11.27
C CYS A 69 -9.81 7.12 -9.95
N LEU A 70 -9.29 7.67 -8.86
CA LEU A 70 -9.25 7.04 -7.55
C LEU A 70 -10.56 7.19 -6.77
N LYS A 71 -11.48 8.06 -7.20
CA LYS A 71 -12.81 8.18 -6.56
C LYS A 71 -13.53 6.83 -6.71
N PRO A 72 -13.66 6.06 -5.63
CA PRO A 72 -14.36 4.78 -5.72
C PRO A 72 -15.82 5.08 -6.03
N ASN A 73 -16.38 4.41 -7.03
CA ASN A 73 -17.82 4.47 -7.32
C ASN A 73 -18.56 3.67 -6.23
N PRO A 74 -19.29 4.31 -5.30
CA PRO A 74 -19.90 3.60 -4.18
C PRO A 74 -20.87 2.50 -4.65
N LYS A 75 -21.48 2.69 -5.82
CA LYS A 75 -22.37 1.71 -6.44
C LYS A 75 -21.64 0.43 -6.82
N GLU A 76 -20.43 0.53 -7.36
CA GLU A 76 -19.63 -0.65 -7.75
C GLU A 76 -19.23 -1.47 -6.53
N TRP A 77 -18.90 -0.81 -5.41
CA TRP A 77 -18.59 -1.51 -4.16
C TRP A 77 -19.80 -2.26 -3.62
N VAL A 78 -20.96 -1.62 -3.57
CA VAL A 78 -22.21 -2.26 -3.12
C VAL A 78 -22.62 -3.40 -4.05
N GLU A 79 -22.47 -3.23 -5.37
CA GLU A 79 -22.81 -4.28 -6.32
C GLU A 79 -21.82 -5.44 -6.30
N ALA A 80 -20.53 -5.17 -6.10
CA ALA A 80 -19.51 -6.21 -5.93
C ALA A 80 -19.76 -7.03 -4.65
N GLU A 81 -20.04 -6.36 -3.54
CA GLU A 81 -20.38 -6.99 -2.27
C GLU A 81 -21.71 -7.75 -2.32
N LYS A 82 -22.70 -7.24 -3.05
CA LYS A 82 -23.94 -7.98 -3.27
C LYS A 82 -23.68 -9.24 -4.11
N ARG A 83 -22.88 -9.09 -5.17
CA ARG A 83 -22.57 -10.17 -6.11
C ARG A 83 -21.73 -11.29 -5.48
N SER A 84 -20.83 -10.96 -4.56
CA SER A 84 -20.05 -11.96 -3.82
C SER A 84 -20.92 -12.86 -2.93
N ARG A 85 -22.11 -12.38 -2.52
CA ARG A 85 -23.04 -13.08 -1.64
C ARG A 85 -24.39 -13.42 -2.28
N SER A 86 -24.49 -13.38 -3.61
CA SER A 86 -25.74 -13.66 -4.32
C SER A 86 -25.52 -14.67 -5.44
N VAL A 87 -26.48 -15.59 -5.62
CA VAL A 87 -26.54 -16.49 -6.76
C VAL A 87 -27.67 -16.05 -7.69
N VAL A 88 -27.41 -16.04 -9.00
CA VAL A 88 -28.43 -15.72 -10.02
C VAL A 88 -28.83 -17.02 -10.71
N LEU A 89 -30.09 -17.41 -10.51
CA LEU A 89 -30.69 -18.54 -11.23
C LEU A 89 -31.36 -18.03 -12.50
N SER A 90 -30.99 -18.61 -13.65
CA SER A 90 -31.56 -18.25 -14.95
C SER A 90 -32.00 -19.50 -15.69
N GLY A 91 -33.03 -19.37 -16.54
CA GLY A 91 -33.61 -20.51 -17.25
C GLY A 91 -34.49 -21.42 -16.39
N VAL A 92 -34.94 -20.96 -15.21
CA VAL A 92 -35.91 -21.70 -14.40
C VAL A 92 -37.23 -21.79 -15.17
N PRO A 93 -37.79 -22.99 -15.41
CA PRO A 93 -39.06 -23.14 -16.10
C PRO A 93 -40.19 -22.39 -15.38
N GLU A 94 -40.95 -21.60 -16.13
CA GLU A 94 -42.14 -20.92 -15.61
C GLU A 94 -43.35 -21.85 -15.63
N ALA A 95 -44.33 -21.54 -14.76
CA ALA A 95 -45.60 -22.25 -14.74
C ALA A 95 -46.41 -22.03 -16.03
N GLU A 96 -47.24 -23.02 -16.39
CA GLU A 96 -48.03 -22.98 -17.61
C GLU A 96 -48.95 -21.76 -17.69
N LYS A 97 -49.08 -21.19 -18.90
CA LYS A 97 -49.89 -20.00 -19.14
C LYS A 97 -51.36 -20.26 -18.78
N GLY A 98 -51.87 -19.51 -17.80
CA GLY A 98 -53.27 -19.64 -17.33
C GLY A 98 -53.39 -20.15 -15.88
N THR A 99 -52.30 -20.61 -15.27
CA THR A 99 -52.25 -20.93 -13.83
C THR A 99 -52.51 -19.70 -12.96
N HIS A 100 -53.15 -19.92 -11.81
CA HIS A 100 -53.43 -18.87 -10.85
C HIS A 100 -52.14 -18.32 -10.25
N ALA A 101 -52.11 -17.05 -9.84
CA ALA A 101 -50.89 -16.38 -9.38
C ALA A 101 -50.19 -17.13 -8.23
N VAL A 102 -50.96 -17.70 -7.30
CA VAL A 102 -50.46 -18.48 -6.17
C VAL A 102 -49.77 -19.76 -6.65
N GLU A 103 -50.39 -20.51 -7.56
CA GLU A 103 -49.83 -21.75 -8.11
C GLU A 103 -48.56 -21.47 -8.93
N ARG A 104 -48.49 -20.33 -9.62
CA ARG A 104 -47.27 -19.90 -10.33
C ARG A 104 -46.12 -19.61 -9.39
N GLN A 105 -46.40 -18.97 -8.27
CA GLN A 105 -45.42 -18.70 -7.24
C GLN A 105 -44.90 -20.01 -6.65
N GLU A 106 -45.80 -20.92 -6.24
CA GLU A 106 -45.43 -22.23 -5.69
C GLU A 106 -44.60 -23.06 -6.67
N HIS A 107 -44.94 -23.05 -7.96
CA HIS A 107 -44.17 -23.72 -8.99
C HIS A 107 -42.73 -23.19 -9.07
N THR A 108 -42.59 -21.85 -9.09
CA THR A 108 -41.28 -21.19 -9.20
C THR A 108 -40.44 -21.43 -7.94
N GLU A 109 -41.04 -21.30 -6.77
CA GLU A 109 -40.36 -21.55 -5.49
C GLU A 109 -39.90 -22.99 -5.38
N ARG A 110 -40.72 -23.97 -5.78
CA ARG A 110 -40.34 -25.39 -5.77
C ARG A 110 -39.15 -25.66 -6.68
N ALA A 111 -39.15 -25.11 -7.89
CA ALA A 111 -38.03 -25.26 -8.83
C ALA A 111 -36.75 -24.61 -8.30
N VAL A 112 -36.85 -23.43 -7.68
CA VAL A 112 -35.72 -22.75 -7.04
C VAL A 112 -35.19 -23.56 -5.86
N MET A 113 -36.06 -24.07 -4.98
CA MET A 113 -35.67 -24.89 -3.84
C MET A 113 -34.97 -26.18 -4.26
N GLU A 114 -35.43 -26.83 -5.32
CA GLU A 114 -34.77 -28.02 -5.86
C GLU A 114 -33.33 -27.69 -6.31
N ILE A 115 -33.15 -26.60 -7.05
CA ILE A 115 -31.82 -26.16 -7.50
C ILE A 115 -30.93 -25.81 -6.31
N LEU A 116 -31.42 -25.03 -5.35
CA LEU A 116 -30.65 -24.64 -4.16
C LEU A 116 -30.31 -25.85 -3.29
N GLY A 117 -31.19 -26.85 -3.21
CA GLY A 117 -30.94 -28.11 -2.51
C GLY A 117 -29.81 -28.93 -3.14
N VAL A 118 -29.70 -28.95 -4.47
CA VAL A 118 -28.58 -29.58 -5.18
C VAL A 118 -27.27 -28.81 -5.00
N LEU A 119 -27.34 -27.48 -4.92
CA LEU A 119 -26.18 -26.63 -4.71
C LEU A 119 -25.66 -26.65 -3.26
N GLU A 120 -26.33 -27.37 -2.36
CA GLU A 120 -25.99 -27.46 -0.93
C GLU A 120 -25.79 -26.07 -0.30
N VAL A 121 -26.58 -25.08 -0.73
CA VAL A 121 -26.49 -23.72 -0.21
C VAL A 121 -27.09 -23.73 1.21
N GLU A 122 -26.24 -23.75 2.23
CA GLU A 122 -26.65 -23.57 3.62
C GLU A 122 -26.97 -22.09 3.89
N ASP A 123 -27.96 -21.84 4.75
CA ASP A 123 -28.19 -20.52 5.33
C ASP A 123 -27.03 -20.25 6.30
N GLY A 124 -26.10 -19.36 5.90
CA GLY A 124 -24.93 -18.97 6.69
C GLY A 124 -25.24 -18.17 7.96
#